data_AF-A0A427U9L6-F1
#
_entry.id   AF-A0A427U9L6-F1
#
_cell.length_a   1.000
_cell.length_b   1.000
_cell.length_c   1.000
_cell.angle_alpha   90.00
_cell.angle_beta   90.00
_cell.angle_gamma   90.00
#
_symmetry.space_group_name_H-M   'P 1'
#
loop_
_entity.id
_entity.type
_entity.pdbx_description
1 polymer ?
#
loop_
_entity_poly.entity_id
_entity_poly.type
_entity_poly.pdbx_seq_one_letter_code
_entity_poly.pdbx_strand_id
1 'polypeptide(L)'
;HGYECRRCGLCSIGYISAVAEKRGFRAFVIPGGSFIKKIIKNYHPTSCIGVACYTELAEAMEEVSFMPVQGICLLKDGCFETEVDVEAVIEKMEACNVRSDR
;
A
#
# COMPACT_ATOMS: atom_id res chain seq x y z
N HIS A 1 -11.38 1.23 -7.23
CA HIS A 1 -10.59 1.60 -8.42
C HIS A 1 -9.32 0.76 -8.41
N GLY A 2 -9.37 -0.42 -9.05
CA GLY A 2 -8.31 -1.42 -8.93
C GLY A 2 -8.89 -2.85 -8.95
N TYR A 3 -8.05 -3.83 -8.63
CA TYR A 3 -8.46 -5.21 -8.41
C TYR A 3 -9.02 -5.39 -7.00
N GLU A 4 -9.95 -6.33 -6.88
CA GLU A 4 -10.55 -6.72 -5.60
C GLU A 4 -9.96 -8.05 -5.15
N CYS A 5 -9.27 -8.05 -4.01
CA CYS A 5 -8.75 -9.29 -3.42
C CYS A 5 -9.92 -10.10 -2.85
N ARG A 6 -10.18 -11.29 -3.40
CA ARG A 6 -11.20 -12.22 -2.89
C ARG A 6 -10.81 -12.95 -1.60
N ARG A 7 -9.64 -12.61 -1.02
CA ARG A 7 -9.09 -13.26 0.18
C ARG A 7 -9.04 -14.79 0.08
N CYS A 8 -8.58 -15.29 -1.07
CA CYS A 8 -8.51 -16.73 -1.34
C CYS A 8 -7.41 -17.47 -0.55
N GLY A 9 -6.51 -16.75 0.12
CA GLY A 9 -5.41 -17.34 0.91
C GLY A 9 -4.20 -17.80 0.09
N LEU A 10 -4.18 -17.58 -1.23
CA LEU A 10 -3.09 -18.02 -2.12
C LEU A 10 -1.87 -17.09 -2.12
N CYS A 11 -1.99 -15.88 -1.57
CA CYS A 11 -0.91 -14.91 -1.48
C CYS A 11 -1.05 -14.01 -0.23
N SER A 12 0.00 -13.24 0.07
CA SER A 12 0.06 -12.37 1.24
C SER A 12 -0.90 -11.17 1.19
N ILE A 13 -1.37 -10.76 0.00
CA ILE A 13 -2.26 -9.60 -0.19
C ILE A 13 -3.50 -9.68 0.69
N GLY A 14 -4.14 -10.85 0.78
CA GLY A 14 -5.36 -11.04 1.57
C GLY A 14 -5.11 -10.83 3.06
N TYR A 15 -4.00 -11.35 3.56
CA TYR A 15 -3.58 -11.18 4.95
C TYR A 15 -3.21 -9.71 5.25
N ILE A 16 -2.35 -9.11 4.42
CA ILE A 16 -1.96 -7.70 4.54
C ILE A 16 -3.19 -6.79 4.55
N SER A 17 -4.14 -7.01 3.63
CA SER A 17 -5.37 -6.21 3.55
C SER A 17 -6.24 -6.34 4.81
N ALA A 18 -6.39 -7.56 5.33
CA ALA A 18 -7.14 -7.78 6.57
C ALA A 18 -6.49 -7.10 7.79
N VAL A 19 -5.15 -7.10 7.85
CA VAL A 19 -4.39 -6.43 8.89
C VAL A 19 -4.48 -4.90 8.76
N ALA A 20 -4.38 -4.38 7.54
CA ALA A 20 -4.53 -2.96 7.22
C ALA A 20 -5.91 -2.43 7.69
N GLU A 21 -6.99 -3.14 7.35
CA GLU A 21 -8.36 -2.77 7.75
C GLU A 21 -8.53 -2.72 9.28
N LYS A 22 -7.98 -3.71 9.99
CA LYS A 22 -8.01 -3.72 11.47
C LYS A 22 -7.29 -2.53 12.11
N ARG A 23 -6.37 -1.90 11.39
CA ARG A 23 -5.59 -0.73 11.83
C ARG A 23 -6.11 0.59 11.25
N GLY A 24 -7.27 0.59 10.59
CA GLY A 24 -7.89 1.80 10.04
C GLY A 24 -7.35 2.22 8.67
N PHE A 25 -6.50 1.42 8.04
CA PHE A 25 -6.08 1.64 6.66
C PHE A 25 -7.12 1.09 5.68
N ARG A 26 -7.25 1.76 4.53
CA ARG A 26 -7.97 1.21 3.38
C ARG A 26 -6.95 0.69 2.37
N ALA A 27 -6.96 -0.62 2.12
CA ALA A 27 -6.07 -1.27 1.17
C ALA A 27 -6.64 -1.23 -0.25
N PHE A 28 -5.77 -0.99 -1.24
CA PHE A 28 -6.10 -1.02 -2.66
C PHE A 28 -5.05 -1.84 -3.41
N VAL A 29 -5.51 -2.72 -4.30
CA VAL A 29 -4.65 -3.39 -5.28
C VAL A 29 -4.91 -2.73 -6.62
N ILE A 30 -3.90 -2.13 -7.24
CA ILE A 30 -4.05 -1.38 -8.50
C ILE A 30 -3.14 -1.97 -9.58
N PRO A 31 -3.56 -1.95 -10.86
CA PRO A 31 -2.73 -2.44 -11.97
C PRO A 31 -1.55 -1.52 -12.29
N GLY A 32 -1.56 -0.29 -11.77
CA GLY A 32 -0.42 0.61 -11.84
C GLY A 32 -0.71 2.01 -11.30
N GLY A 33 0.34 2.83 -11.22
CA GLY A 33 0.33 4.16 -10.60
C GLY A 33 -0.74 5.15 -11.11
N SER A 34 -1.23 5.02 -12.34
CA SER A 34 -2.27 5.93 -12.90
C SER A 34 -3.59 5.98 -12.11
N PHE A 35 -3.83 5.01 -11.22
CA PHE A 35 -5.00 4.96 -10.34
C PHE A 35 -4.84 5.77 -9.05
N ILE A 36 -3.61 6.15 -8.67
CA ILE A 36 -3.29 6.84 -7.43
C ILE A 36 -4.07 8.17 -7.33
N LYS A 37 -4.02 9.02 -8.35
CA LYS A 37 -4.79 10.30 -8.39
C LYS A 37 -6.29 10.10 -8.13
N LYS A 38 -6.88 9.03 -8.69
CA LYS A 38 -8.32 8.73 -8.51
C LYS A 38 -8.61 8.31 -7.08
N ILE A 39 -7.74 7.49 -6.48
CA ILE A 39 -7.87 7.06 -5.08
C ILE A 39 -7.79 8.28 -4.16
N ILE A 40 -6.77 9.12 -4.33
CA ILE A 40 -6.57 10.31 -3.50
C ILE A 40 -7.76 11.26 -3.62
N LYS A 41 -8.23 11.53 -4.84
CA LYS A 41 -9.38 12.40 -5.08
C LYS A 41 -10.68 11.89 -4.44
N ASN A 42 -10.87 10.58 -4.36
CA ASN A 42 -12.13 10.00 -3.87
C ASN A 42 -12.13 9.73 -2.37
N TYR A 43 -10.95 9.53 -1.77
CA TYR A 43 -10.82 9.10 -0.38
C TYR A 43 -10.08 10.09 0.52
N HIS A 44 -9.41 11.09 -0.05
CA HIS A 44 -8.71 12.15 0.66
C HIS A 44 -7.86 11.63 1.84
N PRO A 45 -6.93 10.68 1.60
CA PRO A 45 -6.10 10.13 2.66
C PRO A 45 -5.17 11.21 3.25
N THR A 46 -4.83 11.06 4.52
CA THR A 46 -3.85 11.91 5.22
C THR A 46 -2.42 11.39 5.08
N SER A 47 -2.25 10.11 4.77
CA SER A 47 -0.96 9.44 4.54
C SER A 47 -1.15 8.18 3.70
N CYS A 48 -0.08 7.68 3.08
CA CYS A 48 -0.12 6.42 2.32
C CYS A 48 1.11 5.54 2.55
N ILE A 49 0.92 4.24 2.34
CA ILE A 49 1.99 3.24 2.30
C ILE A 49 1.93 2.59 0.92
N GLY A 50 3.04 2.66 0.17
CA GLY A 50 3.19 2.05 -1.13
C GLY A 50 3.95 0.74 -1.06
N VAL A 51 3.52 -0.26 -1.83
CA VAL A 51 4.22 -1.53 -2.03
C VAL A 51 4.30 -1.79 -3.52
N ALA A 52 5.49 -1.72 -4.11
CA ALA A 52 5.68 -1.94 -5.54
C ALA A 52 7.14 -2.31 -5.86
N CYS A 53 7.45 -2.53 -7.15
CA CYS A 53 8.82 -2.59 -7.62
C CYS A 53 9.51 -1.23 -7.45
N TYR A 54 10.84 -1.20 -7.49
CA TYR A 54 11.60 0.02 -7.19
C TYR A 54 11.17 1.24 -8.03
N THR A 55 11.07 1.09 -9.34
CA THR A 55 10.74 2.19 -10.26
C THR A 55 9.34 2.73 -10.03
N GLU A 56 8.34 1.84 -9.97
CA GLU A 56 6.95 2.25 -9.77
C GLU A 56 6.74 2.86 -8.38
N LEU A 57 7.43 2.33 -7.36
CA LEU A 57 7.37 2.88 -6.01
C LEU A 57 7.95 4.30 -5.97
N ALA A 58 9.09 4.54 -6.61
CA ALA A 58 9.71 5.86 -6.67
C ALA A 58 8.78 6.89 -7.34
N GLU A 59 8.24 6.56 -8.51
CA GLU A 59 7.29 7.42 -9.25
C GLU A 59 6.01 7.69 -8.43
N ALA A 60 5.45 6.65 -7.81
CA ALA A 60 4.28 6.77 -6.96
C ALA A 60 4.53 7.67 -5.74
N MET A 61 5.67 7.50 -5.08
CA MET A 61 6.06 8.32 -3.92
C MET A 61 6.29 9.78 -4.30
N GLU A 62 6.88 10.05 -5.46
CA GLU A 62 7.03 11.41 -5.99
C GLU A 62 5.67 12.04 -6.28
N GLU A 63 4.76 11.30 -6.92
CA GLU A 63 3.40 11.78 -7.24
C GLU A 63 2.60 12.19 -6.00
N VAL A 64 2.80 11.48 -4.87
CA VAL A 64 2.07 11.70 -3.62
C VAL A 64 2.87 12.45 -2.56
N SER A 65 4.02 13.01 -2.93
CA SER A 65 4.97 13.66 -2.01
C SER A 65 4.42 14.86 -1.22
N PHE A 66 3.22 15.33 -1.54
CA PHE A 66 2.49 16.34 -0.77
C PHE A 66 1.86 15.81 0.53
N MET A 67 1.92 14.50 0.80
CA MET A 67 1.52 13.89 2.06
C MET A 67 2.59 12.91 2.57
N PRO A 68 2.58 12.56 3.87
CA PRO A 68 3.45 11.51 4.39
C PRO A 68 3.26 10.20 3.64
N VAL A 69 4.35 9.71 3.05
CA VAL A 69 4.38 8.45 2.31
C VAL A 69 5.52 7.56 2.81
N GLN A 70 5.23 6.27 2.97
CA GLN A 70 6.24 5.25 3.19
C GLN A 70 6.19 4.21 2.07
N GLY A 71 7.34 3.65 1.72
CA GLY A 71 7.47 2.65 0.68
C GLY A 71 8.10 1.37 1.18
N ILE A 72 7.61 0.23 0.69
CA ILE A 72 8.23 -1.08 0.84
C ILE A 72 8.46 -1.64 -0.56
N CYS A 73 9.73 -1.88 -0.91
CA CYS A 73 10.04 -2.58 -2.15
C CYS A 73 9.63 -4.04 -2.05
N LEU A 74 9.15 -4.58 -3.16
CA LEU A 74 8.98 -6.01 -3.32
C LEU A 74 10.35 -6.72 -3.19
N LEU A 75 10.34 -7.93 -2.61
CA LEU A 75 11.49 -8.83 -2.53
C LEU A 75 11.71 -9.54 -3.87
N LYS A 76 10.61 -9.81 -4.58
CA LYS A 76 10.58 -10.39 -5.92
C LYS A 76 9.62 -9.59 -6.78
N ASP A 77 10.18 -8.92 -7.78
CA ASP A 77 9.45 -8.02 -8.68
C ASP A 77 8.97 -8.76 -9.94
N GLY A 78 7.89 -8.28 -10.54
CA GLY A 78 7.29 -8.84 -11.75
C GLY A 78 5.79 -8.54 -11.82
N CYS A 79 5.14 -8.90 -12.94
CA CYS A 79 3.68 -8.80 -13.03
C CYS A 79 2.96 -9.99 -12.36
N PHE A 80 3.69 -11.07 -12.06
CA PHE A 80 3.17 -12.30 -11.49
C PHE A 80 4.12 -12.82 -10.40
N GLU A 81 3.55 -13.54 -9.43
CA GLU A 81 4.30 -14.18 -8.32
C GLU A 81 5.26 -13.22 -7.61
N THR A 82 4.78 -12.02 -7.32
CA THR A 82 5.50 -11.04 -6.52
C THR A 82 5.56 -11.46 -5.06
N GLU A 83 6.62 -11.03 -4.39
CA GLU A 83 6.82 -11.31 -2.98
C GLU A 83 7.19 -10.02 -2.24
N VAL A 84 6.69 -9.87 -1.02
CA VAL A 84 6.97 -8.73 -0.15
C VAL A 84 7.23 -9.24 1.26
N ASP A 85 8.11 -8.55 1.96
CA ASP A 85 8.27 -8.73 3.40
C ASP A 85 7.00 -8.23 4.12
N VAL A 86 6.18 -9.19 4.57
CA VAL A 86 4.92 -8.93 5.26
C VAL A 86 5.14 -8.26 6.61
N GLU A 87 6.22 -8.61 7.30
CA GLU A 87 6.56 -8.02 8.60
C GLU A 87 6.93 -6.55 8.41
N ALA A 88 7.77 -6.23 7.42
CA ALA A 88 8.11 -4.85 7.08
C ALA A 88 6.86 -4.00 6.75
N VAL A 89 5.89 -4.56 6.00
CA VAL A 89 4.63 -3.85 5.71
C VAL A 89 3.84 -3.57 7.00
N ILE A 90 3.79 -4.56 7.90
CA ILE A 90 3.09 -4.45 9.19
C ILE A 90 3.76 -3.42 10.10
N GLU A 91 5.09 -3.44 10.21
CA GLU A 91 5.87 -2.48 10.99
C GLU A 91 5.62 -1.04 10.52
N LYS A 92 5.55 -0.81 9.20
CA LYS A 92 5.24 0.52 8.65
C LYS A 92 3.84 0.99 9.03
N MET A 93 2.84 0.10 9.00
CA MET A 93 1.49 0.42 9.47
C MET A 93 1.49 0.82 10.95
N GLU A 94 2.28 0.14 11.78
CA GLU A 94 2.40 0.44 13.22
C GLU A 94 3.12 1.76 13.47
N ALA A 95 4.18 2.04 12.70
CA ALA A 95 4.89 3.32 12.75
C ALA A 95 4.03 4.52 12.30
N CYS A 96 3.06 4.30 11.42
CA CYS A 96 2.08 5.34 11.04
C CYS A 96 0.99 5.55 12.11
N ASN A 97 0.76 4.59 13.00
CA ASN A 97 -0.26 4.67 14.05
C ASN A 97 0.20 5.45 15.29
N VAL A 98 1.25 6.25 15.15
CA VAL A 98 1.80 7.12 16.20
C VAL A 98 0.86 8.32 16.37
N ARG A 99 -0.22 8.07 17.11
CA ARG A 99 -1.07 9.03 17.84
C ARG A 99 -1.34 10.36 17.12
N SER A 100 -2.51 10.42 16.48
CA SER A 100 -3.27 11.66 16.24
C SER A 100 -3.82 12.25 17.56
N ASP A 101 -2.96 12.37 18.59
CA ASP A 101 -3.23 13.10 19.83
C ASP A 101 -2.18 14.22 19.94
N ARG A 102 -2.34 15.25 19.12
CA ARG A 102 -1.80 16.59 19.36
C ARG A 102 -2.71 17.64 18.78
#